data_AF-A0A2S2CQ42-F1
#
_entry.id   AF-A0A2S2CQ42-F1
#
_cell.length_a   1.000
_cell.length_b   1.000
_cell.length_c   1.000
_cell.angle_alpha   90.00
_cell.angle_beta   90.00
_cell.angle_gamma   90.00
#
_symmetry.space_group_name_H-M   'P 1'
#
loop_
_entity.id
_entity.type
_entity.pdbx_description
1 polymer ?
#
loop_
_entity_poly.entity_id
_entity_poly.type
_entity_poly.pdbx_seq_one_letter_code
_entity_poly.pdbx_strand_id
1 'polypeptide(L)'
;MYSDPDDRKDRFLDAVERYVARDHWEPVASQAAIQAAVMAGLTLLLGMPALAALAIVHFMSLVTATIYGLHALHLAESGHGDGAVVIARRSLAALLLSGIAMLLMPLAV
;
A
#
# COMPACT_ATOMS: atom_id res chain seq x y z
N MET A 1 2.00 21.06 39.35
CA MET A 1 2.78 20.62 38.18
C MET A 1 1.96 20.97 36.94
N TYR A 2 2.17 22.16 36.40
CA TYR A 2 1.44 22.66 35.23
C TYR A 2 2.17 22.07 34.02
N SER A 3 1.61 21.00 33.43
CA SER A 3 2.16 20.43 32.19
C SER A 3 1.99 21.46 31.08
N ASP A 4 3.09 21.87 30.46
CA ASP A 4 3.14 22.81 29.35
C ASP A 4 2.16 22.34 28.25
N PRO A 5 1.27 23.19 27.71
CA PRO A 5 0.39 22.82 26.61
C PRO A 5 1.11 22.19 25.41
N ASP A 6 2.37 22.58 25.16
CA ASP A 6 3.19 22.01 24.08
C ASP A 6 3.54 20.53 24.33
N ASP A 7 3.90 20.13 25.56
CA ASP A 7 4.13 18.72 25.92
C ASP A 7 2.90 17.83 25.71
N ARG A 8 1.69 18.41 25.78
CA ARG A 8 0.44 17.67 25.58
C ARG A 8 0.14 17.46 24.10
N LYS A 9 0.49 18.44 23.27
CA LYS A 9 0.37 18.39 21.82
C LYS A 9 1.36 17.40 21.22
N ASP A 10 2.61 17.40 21.68
CA ASP A 10 3.64 16.49 21.19
C ASP A 10 3.33 15.03 21.51
N ARG A 11 2.85 14.75 22.73
CA ARG A 11 2.37 13.40 23.10
C ARG A 11 1.16 12.93 22.29
N PHE A 12 0.28 13.86 21.91
CA PHE A 12 -0.86 13.54 21.05
C PHE A 12 -0.41 13.25 19.62
N LEU A 13 0.51 14.06 19.07
CA LEU A 13 1.08 13.85 17.74
C LEU A 13 1.84 12.52 17.66
N ASP A 14 2.66 12.19 18.66
CA ASP A 14 3.34 10.90 18.79
C ASP A 14 2.36 9.72 18.82
N ALA A 15 1.23 9.87 19.53
CA ALA A 15 0.20 8.85 19.63
C ALA A 15 -0.54 8.66 18.30
N VAL A 16 -0.87 9.76 17.62
CA VAL A 16 -1.48 9.76 16.28
C VAL A 16 -0.53 9.18 15.25
N GLU A 17 0.76 9.54 15.30
CA GLU A 17 1.77 9.02 14.39
C GLU A 17 1.94 7.51 14.56
N ARG A 18 2.07 7.01 15.80
CA ARG A 18 2.13 5.57 16.07
C ARG A 18 0.84 4.86 15.65
N TYR A 19 -0.32 5.44 15.88
CA TYR A 19 -1.61 4.90 15.46
C TYR A 19 -1.71 4.80 13.94
N VAL A 20 -1.36 5.88 13.22
CA VAL A 20 -1.37 5.91 11.75
C VAL A 20 -0.33 4.95 11.17
N ALA A 21 0.90 4.95 11.69
CA ALA A 21 1.98 4.09 11.23
C ALA A 21 1.67 2.60 11.45
N ARG A 22 1.14 2.24 12.62
CA ARG A 22 0.91 0.84 13.00
C ARG A 22 -0.44 0.30 12.55
N ASP A 23 -1.52 1.02 12.81
CA ASP A 23 -2.87 0.49 12.55
C ASP A 23 -3.29 0.66 11.09
N HIS A 24 -2.62 1.52 10.32
CA HIS A 24 -2.96 1.82 8.92
C HIS A 24 -1.84 1.54 7.91
N TRP A 25 -0.58 1.91 8.17
CA TRP A 25 0.52 1.72 7.21
C TRP A 25 1.15 0.32 7.26
N GLU A 26 1.35 -0.27 8.44
CA GLU A 26 1.91 -1.63 8.57
C GLU A 26 1.13 -2.67 7.74
N PRO A 27 -0.22 -2.72 7.76
CA PRO A 27 -0.98 -3.68 6.96
C PRO A 27 -0.84 -3.43 5.45
N VAL A 28 -0.75 -2.16 5.05
CA VAL A 28 -0.59 -1.75 3.65
C VAL A 28 0.80 -2.17 3.14
N ALA A 29 1.85 -1.88 3.92
CA ALA A 29 3.23 -2.26 3.59
C ALA A 29 3.41 -3.78 3.55
N SER A 30 2.83 -4.51 4.50
CA SER A 30 2.86 -5.98 4.52
C SER A 30 2.17 -6.57 3.29
N GLN A 31 1.00 -6.05 2.91
CA GLN A 31 0.31 -6.51 1.70
C GLN A 31 1.10 -6.20 0.42
N ALA A 32 1.71 -5.02 0.32
CA ALA A 32 2.56 -4.66 -0.80
C ALA A 32 3.79 -5.59 -0.89
N ALA A 33 4.41 -5.91 0.25
CA ALA A 33 5.55 -6.83 0.31
C ALA A 33 5.18 -8.25 -0.14
N ILE A 34 4.02 -8.77 0.27
CA ILE A 34 3.53 -10.09 -0.16
C ILE A 34 3.29 -10.09 -1.67
N GLN A 35 2.62 -9.07 -2.21
CA GLN A 35 2.38 -8.95 -3.65
C GLN A 35 3.70 -8.86 -4.43
N ALA A 36 4.67 -8.10 -3.93
CA ALA A 36 6.00 -7.99 -4.51
C ALA A 36 6.71 -9.35 -4.54
N ALA A 37 6.68 -10.10 -3.42
CA ALA A 37 7.32 -11.40 -3.31
C ALA A 37 6.74 -12.43 -4.29
N VAL A 38 5.40 -12.47 -4.42
CA VAL A 38 4.72 -13.36 -5.36
C VAL A 38 5.11 -13.01 -6.80
N MET A 39 5.07 -11.73 -7.17
CA MET A 39 5.41 -11.32 -8.52
C MET A 39 6.89 -11.54 -8.84
N ALA A 40 7.79 -11.22 -7.91
CA ALA A 40 9.22 -11.51 -8.05
C ALA A 40 9.46 -13.01 -8.27
N GLY A 41 8.82 -13.87 -7.45
CA GLY A 41 8.88 -15.32 -7.61
C GLY A 41 8.41 -15.79 -8.99
N LEU A 42 7.27 -15.28 -9.48
CA LEU A 42 6.77 -15.60 -10.82
C LEU A 42 7.73 -15.14 -11.92
N THR A 43 8.31 -13.96 -11.79
CA THR A 43 9.23 -13.42 -12.80
C THR A 43 10.52 -14.23 -12.91
N LEU A 44 11.03 -14.74 -11.79
CA LEU A 44 12.18 -15.65 -11.74
C LEU A 44 11.86 -17.00 -12.37
N LEU A 45 10.69 -17.58 -12.05
CA LEU A 45 10.24 -18.86 -12.63
C LEU A 45 10.09 -18.79 -14.15
N LEU A 46 9.64 -17.65 -14.66
CA LEU A 46 9.45 -17.41 -16.10
C LEU A 46 10.72 -16.95 -16.83
N GLY A 47 11.83 -16.73 -16.11
CA GLY A 47 13.08 -16.25 -16.70
C GLY A 47 12.96 -14.89 -17.37
N MET A 48 12.05 -14.04 -16.89
CA MET A 48 11.76 -12.76 -17.55
C MET A 48 12.87 -11.72 -17.30
N PRO A 49 13.22 -10.90 -18.31
CA PRO A 49 14.09 -9.74 -18.11
C PRO A 49 13.52 -8.79 -17.06
N ALA A 50 14.39 -8.20 -16.23
CA ALA A 50 14.00 -7.36 -15.10
C ALA A 50 13.10 -6.18 -15.50
N LEU A 51 13.39 -5.51 -16.63
CA LEU A 51 12.56 -4.42 -17.14
C LEU A 51 11.13 -4.90 -17.47
N ALA A 52 10.99 -6.03 -18.16
CA ALA A 52 9.69 -6.60 -18.53
C ALA A 52 8.91 -7.06 -17.29
N ALA A 53 9.61 -7.66 -16.33
CA ALA A 53 9.05 -8.04 -15.03
C ALA A 53 8.48 -6.82 -14.28
N LEU A 54 9.27 -5.75 -14.15
CA LEU A 54 8.83 -4.52 -13.49
C LEU A 54 7.66 -3.84 -14.22
N ALA A 55 7.65 -3.85 -15.56
CA ALA A 55 6.54 -3.33 -16.36
C ALA A 55 5.22 -4.07 -16.09
N ILE A 56 5.27 -5.41 -16.04
CA ILE A 56 4.10 -6.25 -15.73
C ILE A 56 3.64 -5.99 -14.30
N VAL A 57 4.56 -5.96 -13.33
CA VAL A 57 4.24 -5.65 -11.93
C VAL A 57 3.55 -4.31 -11.83
N HIS A 58 4.11 -3.27 -12.43
CA HIS A 58 3.55 -1.92 -12.42
C HIS A 58 2.12 -1.88 -12.97
N PHE A 59 1.91 -2.46 -14.16
CA PHE A 59 0.61 -2.43 -14.82
C PHE A 59 -0.45 -3.24 -14.06
N MET A 60 -0.12 -4.47 -13.65
CA MET A 60 -1.04 -5.34 -12.89
C MET A 60 -1.41 -4.75 -11.53
N SER A 61 -0.43 -4.20 -10.81
CA SER A 61 -0.68 -3.56 -9.51
C SER A 61 -1.47 -2.25 -9.66
N LEU A 62 -1.27 -1.47 -10.72
CA LEU A 62 -2.07 -0.27 -11.00
C LEU A 62 -3.54 -0.62 -11.29
N VAL A 63 -3.78 -1.65 -12.11
CA VAL A 63 -5.14 -2.14 -12.40
C VAL A 63 -5.81 -2.65 -11.12
N THR A 64 -5.07 -3.43 -10.31
CA THR A 64 -5.56 -3.95 -9.04
C THR A 64 -5.92 -2.83 -8.06
N ALA A 65 -5.07 -1.81 -7.96
CA ALA A 65 -5.31 -0.62 -7.13
C ALA A 65 -6.61 0.08 -7.52
N THR A 66 -6.83 0.25 -8.83
CA THR A 66 -8.04 0.91 -9.37
C THR A 66 -9.30 0.10 -9.05
N ILE A 67 -9.29 -1.22 -9.30
CA ILE A 67 -10.43 -2.10 -9.05
C ILE A 67 -10.78 -2.13 -7.56
N TYR A 68 -9.78 -2.29 -6.69
CA TYR A 68 -10.03 -2.25 -5.24
C TYR A 68 -10.48 -0.88 -4.76
N GLY A 69 -9.97 0.21 -5.34
CA GLY A 69 -10.43 1.56 -5.01
C GLY A 69 -11.92 1.74 -5.30
N LEU A 70 -12.37 1.33 -6.49
CA LEU A 70 -13.77 1.36 -6.88
C LEU A 70 -14.65 0.47 -5.97
N HIS A 71 -14.19 -0.74 -5.66
CA HIS A 71 -14.91 -1.62 -4.73
C HIS A 71 -15.01 -1.05 -3.32
N ALA A 72 -13.97 -0.39 -2.83
CA ALA A 72 -13.97 0.24 -1.51
C ALA A 72 -15.01 1.37 -1.45
N LEU A 73 -15.10 2.20 -2.49
CA LEU A 73 -16.11 3.25 -2.60
C LEU A 73 -17.53 2.66 -2.60
N HIS A 74 -17.74 1.62 -3.40
CA HIS A 74 -19.04 0.95 -3.47
C HIS A 74 -19.46 0.33 -2.12
N LEU A 75 -18.52 -0.29 -1.39
CA LEU A 75 -18.75 -0.83 -0.05
C LEU A 75 -19.10 0.29 0.96
N ALA A 76 -18.43 1.43 0.87
CA ALA A 76 -18.72 2.59 1.72
C ALA A 76 -20.12 3.14 1.46
N GLU A 77 -20.51 3.29 0.19
CA GLU A 77 -21.85 3.72 -0.22
C GLU A 77 -22.94 2.73 0.22
N SER A 78 -22.61 1.44 0.24
CA SER A 78 -23.50 0.36 0.67
C SER A 78 -23.59 0.19 2.20
N GLY A 79 -22.99 1.07 2.99
CA GLY A 79 -23.02 1.04 4.45
C GLY A 79 -22.09 0.01 5.12
N HIS A 80 -21.17 -0.61 4.37
CA HIS A 80 -20.23 -1.62 4.86
C HIS A 80 -18.86 -1.00 5.19
N GLY A 81 -18.83 -0.10 6.18
CA GLY A 81 -17.66 0.72 6.52
C GLY A 81 -16.37 -0.06 6.79
N ASP A 82 -16.42 -1.11 7.62
CA ASP A 82 -15.23 -1.91 7.94
C ASP A 82 -14.69 -2.66 6.71
N GLY A 83 -15.58 -3.19 5.88
CA GLY A 83 -15.22 -3.84 4.62
C GLY A 83 -14.58 -2.86 3.63
N ALA A 84 -15.11 -1.64 3.54
CA ALA A 84 -14.55 -0.58 2.71
C ALA A 84 -13.11 -0.23 3.11
N VAL A 85 -12.82 -0.13 4.41
CA VAL A 85 -11.46 0.16 4.92
C VAL A 85 -10.48 -0.95 4.56
N VAL A 86 -10.88 -2.22 4.71
CA VAL A 86 -10.01 -3.37 4.36
C VAL A 86 -9.66 -3.36 2.87
N ILE A 87 -10.65 -3.12 2.00
CA ILE A 87 -10.42 -3.09 0.55
C ILE A 87 -9.63 -1.84 0.13
N ALA A 88 -9.86 -0.69 0.77
CA ALA A 88 -9.10 0.52 0.52
C ALA A 88 -7.61 0.34 0.86
N ARG A 89 -7.28 -0.37 1.94
CA ARG A 89 -5.88 -0.71 2.29
C ARG A 89 -5.22 -1.57 1.21
N ARG A 90 -5.96 -2.54 0.64
CA ARG A 90 -5.45 -3.37 -0.47
C ARG A 90 -5.21 -2.56 -1.73
N SER A 91 -6.09 -1.59 -2.03
CA SER A 91 -5.91 -0.64 -3.12
C SER A 91 -4.63 0.18 -2.95
N LEU A 92 -4.44 0.76 -1.77
CA LEU A 92 -3.23 1.52 -1.41
C LEU A 92 -1.96 0.67 -1.49
N ALA A 93 -1.99 -0.58 -1.01
CA ALA A 93 -0.86 -1.49 -1.09
C ALA A 93 -0.46 -1.77 -2.55
N ALA A 94 -1.44 -2.02 -3.41
CA ALA A 94 -1.22 -2.22 -4.83
C ALA A 94 -0.67 -0.95 -5.52
N LEU A 95 -1.17 0.24 -5.13
CA LEU A 95 -0.69 1.52 -5.66
C LEU A 95 0.78 1.77 -5.27
N LEU A 96 1.15 1.50 -4.01
CA LEU A 96 2.53 1.60 -3.53
C LEU A 96 3.45 0.67 -4.31
N LEU A 97 3.05 -0.59 -4.51
CA LEU A 97 3.82 -1.54 -5.29
C LEU A 97 4.01 -1.07 -6.73
N SER A 98 2.95 -0.53 -7.34
CA SER A 98 3.01 0.06 -8.68
C SER A 98 4.02 1.20 -8.77
N GLY A 99 4.01 2.10 -7.78
CA GLY A 99 4.96 3.20 -7.68
C GLY A 99 6.40 2.73 -7.50
N ILE A 100 6.64 1.74 -6.62
CA ILE A 100 7.96 1.14 -6.42
C ILE A 100 8.45 0.51 -7.71
N ALA A 101 7.62 -0.27 -8.39
CA ALA A 101 7.99 -0.90 -9.66
C ALA A 101 8.37 0.14 -10.71
N MET A 102 7.61 1.23 -10.85
CA MET A 102 7.90 2.35 -11.74
C MET A 102 9.23 3.02 -11.41
N LEU A 103 9.52 3.27 -10.13
CA LEU A 103 10.77 3.89 -9.67
C LEU A 103 12.01 3.00 -9.93
N LEU A 104 11.83 1.69 -9.93
CA LEU A 104 12.90 0.73 -10.19
C LEU A 104 13.17 0.48 -11.68
N MET A 105 12.23 0.80 -12.59
CA MET A 105 12.41 0.56 -14.04
C MET A 105 13.69 1.16 -14.63
N PRO A 106 14.09 2.42 -14.32
CA PRO A 106 15.33 2.98 -14.84
C PRO A 106 16.61 2.27 -14.37
N LEU A 107 16.54 1.52 -13.26
CA LEU A 107 17.66 0.76 -12.70
C LEU A 107 17.77 -0.65 -13.30
N ALA A 108 16.78 -1.06 -14.08
CA ALA A 108 16.71 -2.40 -14.70
C ALA A 108 17.20 -2.42 -16.16
N VAL A 109 17.80 -1.31 -16.62
CA VAL A 109 18.39 -1.11 -17.96
C VAL A 109 19.86 -1.45 -17.95
#